data_AF-A0A960EEU8-F1
#
_entry.id   AF-A0A960EEU8-F1
#
_cell.length_a   1.000
_cell.length_b   1.000
_cell.length_c   1.000
_cell.angle_alpha   90.00
_cell.angle_beta   90.00
_cell.angle_gamma   90.00
#
_symmetry.space_group_name_H-M   'P 1'
#
loop_
_entity.id
_entity.type
_entity.pdbx_description
1 polymer ?
#
loop_
_entity_poly.entity_id
_entity_poly.type
_entity_poly.pdbx_seq_one_letter_code
_entity_poly.pdbx_strand_id
1 'polypeptide(L)'
;MRSITRRCVAVGVGLSLAAPLLAPAPGGALSFADPVGSAVDWLETQQQDDGSFEVAQFPGFETSDAIAAIAAASQTGPRWDDAQALAAVEALVSTQTRTPLDEIDRLVDADGAADPSTDAAGARAAKVIVLVAGPLGLDPTDVDPADDSPAAVDLGARMDLHRQGDGSYDFGAQFNGTLYSALALQIRGEVVPQGLIDQIVAAQRADGSWDYTGTPAGGPGEDVDTTALALLALSAGLAPTPALSPDAPAGPKASVQAGVNFLASRQQASGAWQAFGADDPNSTALATIALSDLRIDVTSRTWRDATGSPAPGAYLSPQSWLTAQQGIDGHIASPNDSFGVNTLATSQSVQALARQVFLDAERGFLLERWSEDLASPTGSPTIGLAEDLASPALGANPSIKAARTAAANAVIYGPDARAAAASDLFVQALGRTIDPSGRAYWSTKLSTISRTEMLARLTG
;
A
#
# COMPACT_ATOMS: atom_id res chain seq x y z
N MET A 1 9.00 -10.93 47.66
CA MET A 1 10.29 -10.43 47.11
C MET A 1 11.16 -11.61 46.67
N ARG A 2 11.06 -12.00 45.40
CA ARG A 2 12.12 -12.64 44.62
C ARG A 2 11.88 -12.22 43.18
N SER A 3 12.71 -11.30 42.68
CA SER A 3 12.64 -10.84 41.29
C SER A 3 13.14 -11.97 40.39
N ILE A 4 12.28 -12.44 39.50
CA ILE A 4 12.70 -13.28 38.38
C ILE A 4 13.14 -12.32 37.27
N THR A 5 14.44 -12.04 37.23
CA THR A 5 15.09 -11.34 36.12
C THR A 5 15.13 -12.30 34.93
N ARG A 6 14.16 -12.22 34.01
CA ARG A 6 14.28 -12.87 32.70
C ARG A 6 15.12 -11.96 31.82
N ARG A 7 16.31 -12.43 31.43
CA ARG A 7 17.13 -11.81 30.39
C ARG A 7 16.38 -11.97 29.07
N CYS A 8 15.95 -10.87 28.48
CA CYS A 8 15.38 -10.83 27.13
C CYS A 8 16.52 -11.07 26.13
N VAL A 9 16.49 -12.23 25.49
CA VAL A 9 17.12 -12.43 24.19
C VAL A 9 16.07 -11.96 23.19
N ALA A 10 16.42 -11.06 22.28
CA ALA A 10 15.62 -10.78 21.09
C ALA A 10 15.54 -12.08 20.28
N VAL A 11 14.42 -12.79 20.39
CA VAL A 11 14.18 -14.02 19.66
C VAL A 11 13.57 -13.63 18.32
N GLY A 12 14.42 -13.53 17.29
CA GLY A 12 14.01 -13.92 15.95
C GLY A 12 13.68 -15.41 16.02
N VAL A 13 12.40 -15.76 15.85
CA VAL A 13 11.95 -17.14 16.04
C VAL A 13 12.41 -17.98 14.84
N GLY A 14 13.58 -18.60 15.01
CA GLY A 14 13.96 -19.82 14.33
C GLY A 14 13.82 -21.00 15.29
N LEU A 15 12.91 -21.94 14.99
CA LEU A 15 13.17 -23.39 15.04
C LEU A 15 11.92 -24.18 14.61
N SER A 16 12.19 -25.07 13.66
CA SER A 16 11.30 -25.98 12.94
C SER A 16 10.77 -27.13 13.80
N LEU A 17 9.62 -27.71 13.39
CA LEU A 17 9.49 -29.13 13.01
C LEU A 17 8.02 -29.51 12.66
N ALA A 18 7.84 -29.98 11.42
CA ALA A 18 6.75 -30.81 10.89
C ALA A 18 5.28 -30.38 11.12
N ALA A 19 4.74 -29.60 10.18
CA ALA A 19 3.30 -29.46 9.99
C ALA A 19 2.78 -30.46 8.92
N PRO A 20 1.64 -31.14 9.13
CA PRO A 20 1.05 -32.01 8.12
C PRO A 20 0.48 -31.20 6.95
N LEU A 21 0.74 -31.67 5.72
CA LEU A 21 0.10 -31.21 4.49
C LEU A 21 -1.42 -31.36 4.59
N LEU A 22 -2.14 -30.29 4.89
CA LEU A 22 -3.57 -30.20 4.65
C LEU A 22 -3.77 -29.63 3.24
N ALA A 23 -4.31 -30.46 2.35
CA ALA A 23 -4.69 -30.02 1.01
C ALA A 23 -5.87 -29.04 1.09
N PRO A 24 -5.89 -27.96 0.28
CA PRO A 24 -7.04 -27.06 0.21
C PRO A 24 -8.28 -27.80 -0.31
N ALA A 25 -9.42 -27.59 0.33
CA ALA A 25 -10.70 -28.11 -0.14
C ALA A 25 -11.09 -27.43 -1.47
N PRO A 26 -11.63 -28.17 -2.46
CA PRO A 26 -12.09 -27.58 -3.70
C PRO A 26 -13.33 -26.72 -3.46
N GLY A 27 -13.17 -25.39 -3.51
CA GLY A 27 -14.23 -24.41 -3.32
C GLY A 27 -15.22 -24.39 -4.50
N GLY A 28 -16.49 -24.68 -4.22
CA GLY A 28 -17.60 -24.24 -5.06
C GLY A 28 -17.74 -22.71 -4.96
N ALA A 29 -18.09 -22.06 -6.07
CA ALA A 29 -18.26 -20.61 -6.14
C ALA A 29 -19.43 -20.14 -5.24
N LEU A 30 -19.11 -19.76 -4.01
CA LEU A 30 -19.94 -18.86 -3.21
C LEU A 30 -19.60 -17.44 -3.64
N SER A 31 -20.63 -16.64 -3.91
CA SER A 31 -20.50 -15.19 -4.01
C SER A 31 -20.11 -14.68 -2.64
N PHE A 32 -18.81 -14.54 -2.37
CA PHE A 32 -18.36 -13.88 -1.16
C PHE A 32 -18.78 -12.41 -1.21
N ALA A 33 -19.25 -11.93 -0.06
CA ALA A 33 -19.46 -10.53 0.24
C ALA A 33 -18.19 -9.73 -0.07
N ASP A 34 -18.27 -8.40 -0.01
CA ASP A 34 -17.10 -7.52 -0.05
C ASP A 34 -16.02 -8.05 0.93
N PRO A 35 -14.91 -8.66 0.41
CA PRO A 35 -13.94 -9.33 1.27
C PRO A 35 -13.15 -8.31 2.09
N VAL A 36 -13.08 -7.06 1.63
CA VAL A 36 -12.47 -5.96 2.39
C VAL A 36 -13.37 -5.59 3.56
N GLY A 37 -14.66 -5.38 3.33
CA GLY A 37 -15.62 -5.03 4.39
C GLY A 37 -15.64 -6.05 5.53
N SER A 38 -15.75 -7.34 5.22
CA SER A 38 -15.79 -8.38 6.27
C SER A 38 -14.46 -8.49 7.05
N ALA A 39 -13.33 -8.23 6.39
CA ALA A 39 -12.02 -8.23 7.04
C ALA A 39 -11.84 -7.02 7.96
N VAL A 40 -12.36 -5.85 7.58
CA VAL A 40 -12.38 -4.66 8.43
C VAL A 40 -13.30 -4.87 9.62
N ASP A 41 -14.51 -5.38 9.42
CA ASP A 41 -15.43 -5.73 10.51
C ASP A 41 -14.73 -6.64 11.53
N TRP A 42 -13.97 -7.63 11.06
CA TRP A 42 -13.17 -8.47 11.95
C TRP A 42 -12.09 -7.68 12.68
N LEU A 43 -11.30 -6.85 11.97
CA LEU A 43 -10.24 -6.04 12.57
C LEU A 43 -10.79 -5.16 13.69
N GLU A 44 -11.92 -4.47 13.48
CA GLU A 44 -12.56 -3.61 14.47
C GLU A 44 -12.87 -4.37 15.77
N THR A 45 -13.27 -5.65 15.69
CA THR A 45 -13.51 -6.47 16.89
C THR A 45 -12.25 -6.84 17.66
N GLN A 46 -11.06 -6.65 17.08
CA GLN A 46 -9.78 -6.93 17.72
C GLN A 46 -9.22 -5.72 18.49
N GLN A 47 -9.87 -4.54 18.43
CA GLN A 47 -9.44 -3.37 19.18
C GLN A 47 -9.45 -3.67 20.68
N GLN A 48 -8.33 -3.41 21.35
CA GLN A 48 -8.16 -3.60 22.78
C GLN A 48 -8.65 -2.38 23.56
N ASP A 49 -8.78 -2.54 24.88
CA ASP A 49 -9.26 -1.49 25.78
C ASP A 49 -8.39 -0.22 25.74
N ASP A 50 -7.08 -0.36 25.54
CA ASP A 50 -6.14 0.74 25.39
C ASP A 50 -6.18 1.42 24.01
N GLY A 51 -7.08 0.99 23.13
CA GLY A 51 -7.22 1.49 21.77
C GLY A 51 -6.33 0.77 20.75
N SER A 52 -5.38 -0.04 21.21
CA SER A 52 -4.42 -0.77 20.38
C SER A 52 -5.04 -1.95 19.61
N PHE A 53 -4.27 -2.49 18.67
CA PHE A 53 -4.56 -3.78 18.03
C PHE A 53 -3.50 -4.85 18.38
N GLU A 54 -2.77 -4.69 19.48
CA GLU A 54 -1.65 -5.57 19.86
C GLU A 54 -2.12 -6.91 20.48
N VAL A 55 -2.88 -7.69 19.71
CA VAL A 55 -3.40 -9.02 20.11
C VAL A 55 -2.25 -9.99 20.41
N ALA A 56 -1.14 -9.88 19.69
CA ALA A 56 0.08 -10.65 19.91
C ALA A 56 0.90 -10.16 21.13
N GLN A 57 0.48 -9.07 21.78
CA GLN A 57 1.12 -8.48 22.97
C GLN A 57 2.54 -7.96 22.73
N PHE A 58 2.81 -7.47 21.52
CA PHE A 58 4.09 -6.87 21.14
C PHE A 58 3.90 -5.40 20.76
N PRO A 59 4.05 -4.45 21.70
CA PRO A 59 3.75 -3.03 21.44
C PRO A 59 4.40 -2.46 20.17
N GLY A 60 3.58 -1.88 19.29
CA GLY A 60 3.99 -1.27 18.02
C GLY A 60 4.16 -2.27 16.87
N PHE A 61 3.70 -3.51 17.04
CA PHE A 61 3.77 -4.54 16.01
C PHE A 61 2.57 -4.47 15.06
N GLU A 62 1.36 -4.37 15.61
CA GLU A 62 0.09 -4.53 14.87
C GLU A 62 -0.64 -3.21 14.60
N THR A 63 -0.63 -2.28 15.56
CA THR A 63 -1.54 -1.12 15.55
C THR A 63 -1.38 -0.24 14.31
N SER A 64 -0.15 0.02 13.85
CA SER A 64 0.09 0.81 12.64
C SER A 64 -0.42 0.13 11.36
N ASP A 65 -0.31 -1.19 11.26
CA ASP A 65 -0.79 -1.95 10.10
C ASP A 65 -2.33 -1.98 10.06
N ALA A 66 -2.98 -2.11 11.22
CA ALA A 66 -4.43 -2.06 11.35
C ALA A 66 -4.97 -0.67 10.97
N ILE A 67 -4.34 0.41 11.45
CA ILE A 67 -4.67 1.79 11.07
C ILE A 67 -4.58 1.96 9.54
N ALA A 68 -3.48 1.55 8.92
CA ALA A 68 -3.31 1.64 7.47
C ALA A 68 -4.38 0.84 6.70
N ALA A 69 -4.79 -0.33 7.21
CA ALA A 69 -5.83 -1.16 6.62
C ALA A 69 -7.21 -0.48 6.67
N ILE A 70 -7.60 0.05 7.83
CA ILE A 70 -8.87 0.77 8.02
C ILE A 70 -8.90 2.04 7.16
N ALA A 71 -7.81 2.81 7.15
CA ALA A 71 -7.63 3.97 6.28
C ALA A 71 -7.84 3.60 4.82
N ALA A 72 -7.18 2.54 4.32
CA ALA A 72 -7.30 2.05 2.95
C ALA A 72 -8.73 1.60 2.60
N ALA A 73 -9.39 0.87 3.49
CA ALA A 73 -10.75 0.38 3.27
C ALA A 73 -11.80 1.50 3.27
N SER A 74 -11.56 2.58 4.02
CA SER A 74 -12.49 3.71 4.10
C SER A 74 -12.64 4.47 2.77
N GLN A 75 -11.67 4.35 1.86
CA GLN A 75 -11.57 5.20 0.67
C GLN A 75 -12.66 4.92 -0.36
N THR A 76 -13.58 5.86 -0.53
CA THR A 76 -14.67 5.77 -1.51
C THR A 76 -14.46 6.66 -2.74
N GLY A 77 -13.53 7.63 -2.63
CA GLY A 77 -13.25 8.63 -3.65
C GLY A 77 -12.28 8.20 -4.76
N PRO A 78 -12.22 9.00 -5.85
CA PRO A 78 -11.29 8.76 -6.96
C PRO A 78 -9.86 9.13 -6.60
N ARG A 79 -9.59 10.00 -5.62
CA ARG A 79 -8.27 10.24 -5.03
C ARG A 79 -8.25 9.74 -3.58
N TRP A 80 -7.07 9.56 -3.03
CA TRP A 80 -6.90 9.36 -1.61
C TRP A 80 -7.38 10.61 -0.87
N ASP A 81 -8.16 10.41 0.18
CA ASP A 81 -8.72 11.47 1.03
C ASP A 81 -8.25 11.22 2.46
N ASP A 82 -7.26 12.02 2.87
CA ASP A 82 -6.66 11.95 4.20
C ASP A 82 -7.69 12.23 5.31
N ALA A 83 -8.62 13.15 5.07
CA ALA A 83 -9.65 13.48 6.05
C ALA A 83 -10.67 12.35 6.21
N GLN A 84 -11.02 11.67 5.11
CA GLN A 84 -11.83 10.45 5.16
C GLN A 84 -11.12 9.33 5.90
N ALA A 85 -9.82 9.14 5.64
CA ALA A 85 -9.01 8.13 6.31
C ALA A 85 -8.92 8.40 7.81
N LEU A 86 -8.60 9.64 8.20
CA LEU A 86 -8.51 10.06 9.60
C LEU A 86 -9.84 9.87 10.32
N ALA A 87 -10.95 10.34 9.74
CA ALA A 87 -12.27 10.21 10.34
C ALA A 87 -12.69 8.74 10.54
N ALA A 88 -12.28 7.82 9.66
CA ALA A 88 -12.54 6.40 9.82
C ALA A 88 -11.78 5.79 10.99
N VAL A 89 -10.53 6.20 11.21
CA VAL A 89 -9.70 5.73 12.33
C VAL A 89 -10.18 6.34 13.66
N GLU A 90 -10.51 7.63 13.69
CA GLU A 90 -11.05 8.31 14.88
C GLU A 90 -12.43 7.78 15.29
N ALA A 91 -13.20 7.21 14.37
CA ALA A 91 -14.48 6.58 14.67
C ALA A 91 -14.33 5.28 15.49
N LEU A 92 -13.12 4.68 15.52
CA LEU A 92 -12.84 3.50 16.32
C LEU A 92 -12.53 3.90 17.74
N VAL A 93 -13.49 3.63 18.63
CA VAL A 93 -13.40 3.99 20.04
C VAL A 93 -13.58 2.73 20.87
N SER A 94 -12.55 2.40 21.65
CA SER A 94 -12.56 1.26 22.55
C SER A 94 -13.61 1.41 23.66
N THR A 95 -13.84 0.34 24.42
CA THR A 95 -14.75 0.38 25.57
C THR A 95 -14.30 1.37 26.66
N GLN A 96 -13.01 1.71 26.70
CA GLN A 96 -12.44 2.70 27.60
C GLN A 96 -12.24 4.07 26.94
N THR A 97 -12.98 4.34 25.87
CA THR A 97 -12.95 5.62 25.13
C THR A 97 -11.60 5.97 24.52
N ARG A 98 -10.77 4.96 24.21
CA ARG A 98 -9.46 5.15 23.57
C ARG A 98 -9.54 4.90 22.07
N THR A 99 -8.83 5.70 21.29
CA THR A 99 -8.69 5.51 19.84
C THR A 99 -7.40 4.75 19.51
N PRO A 100 -7.25 4.21 18.28
CA PRO A 100 -5.96 3.68 17.83
C PRO A 100 -4.86 4.74 17.81
N LEU A 101 -5.22 6.02 17.62
CA LEU A 101 -4.27 7.12 17.63
C LEU A 101 -3.73 7.40 19.04
N ASP A 102 -4.53 7.21 20.09
CA ASP A 102 -4.07 7.32 21.48
C ASP A 102 -2.96 6.31 21.79
N GLU A 103 -3.06 5.09 21.24
CA GLU A 103 -2.01 4.09 21.37
C GLU A 103 -0.76 4.46 20.57
N ILE A 104 -0.92 5.00 19.35
CA ILE A 104 0.22 5.50 18.57
C ILE A 104 0.93 6.61 19.33
N ASP A 105 0.17 7.53 19.94
CA ASP A 105 0.69 8.60 20.77
C ASP A 105 1.53 8.04 21.92
N ARG A 106 0.93 7.15 22.73
CA ARG A 106 1.61 6.46 23.83
C ARG A 106 2.85 5.70 23.37
N LEU A 107 2.84 5.11 22.17
CA LEU A 107 3.96 4.35 21.59
C LEU A 107 5.14 5.23 21.20
N VAL A 108 4.88 6.46 20.74
CA VAL A 108 5.89 7.42 20.33
C VAL A 108 6.32 8.31 21.50
N ASP A 109 5.47 8.47 22.50
CA ASP A 109 5.81 9.15 23.73
C ASP A 109 6.80 8.38 24.61
N ALA A 110 7.31 9.08 25.61
CA ALA A 110 8.31 8.56 26.55
C ALA A 110 7.82 7.31 27.32
N ASP A 111 6.51 7.09 27.41
CA ASP A 111 5.90 5.90 28.00
C ASP A 111 6.07 4.64 27.11
N GLY A 112 6.28 4.82 25.81
CA GLY A 112 6.50 3.74 24.81
C GLY A 112 7.95 3.59 24.33
N ALA A 113 8.76 4.65 24.42
CA ALA A 113 10.19 4.65 24.09
C ALA A 113 11.02 5.24 25.24
N ALA A 114 11.52 4.38 26.13
CA ALA A 114 12.35 4.78 27.27
C ALA A 114 13.63 5.57 26.86
N ASP A 115 14.02 5.47 25.59
CA ASP A 115 15.07 6.27 24.97
C ASP A 115 14.77 6.45 23.46
N PRO A 116 14.49 7.69 22.98
CA PRO A 116 14.19 7.97 21.58
C PRO A 116 15.39 7.80 20.65
N SER A 117 16.62 7.65 21.17
CA SER A 117 17.84 7.43 20.39
C SER A 117 18.14 5.96 20.09
N THR A 118 17.25 5.04 20.51
CA THR A 118 17.41 3.62 20.22
C THR A 118 17.01 3.29 18.78
N ASP A 119 17.71 2.33 18.17
CA ASP A 119 17.41 1.83 16.82
C ASP A 119 15.93 1.47 16.65
N ALA A 120 15.34 0.85 17.66
CA ALA A 120 13.92 0.47 17.66
C ALA A 120 12.99 1.69 17.65
N ALA A 121 13.32 2.75 18.37
CA ALA A 121 12.51 3.97 18.40
C ALA A 121 12.60 4.72 17.06
N GLY A 122 13.79 4.81 16.47
CA GLY A 122 14.00 5.41 15.15
C GLY A 122 13.31 4.63 14.02
N ALA A 123 13.45 3.29 14.01
CA ALA A 123 12.77 2.43 13.04
C ALA A 123 11.24 2.46 13.18
N ARG A 124 10.74 2.51 14.42
CA ARG A 124 9.30 2.68 14.70
C ARG A 124 8.80 4.02 14.20
N ALA A 125 9.54 5.11 14.43
CA ALA A 125 9.16 6.42 13.92
C ALA A 125 9.00 6.41 12.39
N ALA A 126 9.95 5.80 11.67
CA ALA A 126 9.85 5.63 10.22
C ALA A 126 8.60 4.83 9.81
N LYS A 127 8.29 3.71 10.50
CA LYS A 127 7.09 2.90 10.24
C LYS A 127 5.79 3.69 10.49
N VAL A 128 5.72 4.46 11.60
CA VAL A 128 4.54 5.28 11.95
C VAL A 128 4.33 6.39 10.93
N ILE A 129 5.39 7.04 10.44
CA ILE A 129 5.27 8.02 9.35
C ILE A 129 4.59 7.37 8.13
N VAL A 130 5.02 6.15 7.79
CA VAL A 130 4.58 5.46 6.56
C VAL A 130 3.17 4.91 6.64
N LEU A 131 2.79 4.31 7.78
CA LEU A 131 1.54 3.59 7.93
C LEU A 131 0.44 4.38 8.66
N VAL A 132 0.80 5.49 9.33
CA VAL A 132 -0.14 6.30 10.11
C VAL A 132 -0.11 7.75 9.63
N ALA A 133 0.99 8.47 9.82
CA ALA A 133 0.97 9.93 9.59
C ALA A 133 0.69 10.28 8.12
N GLY A 134 1.36 9.64 7.18
CA GLY A 134 1.15 9.84 5.74
C GLY A 134 -0.27 9.52 5.30
N PRO A 135 -0.77 8.29 5.48
CA PRO A 135 -2.13 7.90 5.04
C PRO A 135 -3.27 8.69 5.69
N LEU A 136 -3.05 9.29 6.87
CA LEU A 136 -4.05 10.07 7.60
C LEU A 136 -3.85 11.59 7.46
N GLY A 137 -2.83 12.03 6.73
CA GLY A 137 -2.50 13.46 6.59
C GLY A 137 -2.10 14.15 7.90
N LEU A 138 -1.59 13.42 8.88
CA LEU A 138 -1.04 13.99 10.11
C LEU A 138 0.35 14.58 9.86
N ASP A 139 0.69 15.66 10.55
CA ASP A 139 2.04 16.24 10.47
C ASP A 139 3.04 15.33 11.22
N PRO A 140 4.01 14.69 10.54
CA PRO A 140 4.98 13.82 11.18
C PRO A 140 5.97 14.56 12.10
N THR A 141 5.96 15.90 12.10
CA THR A 141 6.79 16.73 12.98
C THR A 141 6.05 17.17 14.26
N ASP A 142 4.75 16.90 14.38
CA ASP A 142 3.86 17.37 15.45
C ASP A 142 2.83 16.29 15.83
N VAL A 143 3.32 15.09 16.18
CA VAL A 143 2.44 13.97 16.56
C VAL A 143 2.13 14.01 18.06
N ASP A 144 0.87 14.32 18.38
CA ASP A 144 0.27 14.32 19.74
C ASP A 144 -1.27 14.17 19.63
N PRO A 145 -1.79 13.10 18.98
CA PRO A 145 -3.22 13.01 18.70
C PRO A 145 -4.10 12.87 19.96
N ALA A 146 -3.56 12.46 21.12
CA ALA A 146 -4.32 12.44 22.37
C ALA A 146 -4.31 13.79 23.10
N ASP A 147 -3.46 14.75 22.71
CA ASP A 147 -3.28 16.07 23.34
C ASP A 147 -3.07 15.93 24.87
N ASP A 148 -2.32 14.90 25.28
CA ASP A 148 -2.08 14.56 26.69
C ASP A 148 -0.60 14.73 27.11
N SER A 149 0.24 15.11 26.15
CA SER A 149 1.66 15.39 26.36
C SER A 149 1.96 16.91 26.32
N PRO A 150 3.01 17.40 27.01
CA PRO A 150 3.34 18.82 27.00
C PRO A 150 4.01 19.30 25.70
N ALA A 151 4.42 18.36 24.84
CA ALA A 151 5.09 18.65 23.58
C ALA A 151 4.95 17.45 22.65
N ALA A 152 4.45 17.72 21.44
CA ALA A 152 4.34 16.72 20.40
C ALA A 152 5.68 16.14 19.97
N VAL A 153 5.62 14.93 19.41
CA VAL A 153 6.79 14.18 18.96
C VAL A 153 7.08 14.45 17.49
N ASP A 154 8.30 14.92 17.21
CA ASP A 154 8.86 14.94 15.86
C ASP A 154 9.41 13.56 15.48
N LEU A 155 8.61 12.78 14.75
CA LEU A 155 8.99 11.45 14.28
C LEU A 155 10.12 11.53 13.26
N GLY A 156 10.15 12.60 12.47
CA GLY A 156 11.19 12.82 11.47
C GLY A 156 12.54 13.02 12.11
N ALA A 157 12.63 13.92 13.09
CA ALA A 157 13.84 14.15 13.88
C ALA A 157 14.29 12.88 14.62
N ARG A 158 13.35 12.09 15.17
CA ARG A 158 13.67 10.83 15.84
C ARG A 158 14.29 9.81 14.90
N MET A 159 13.71 9.64 13.71
CA MET A 159 14.29 8.81 12.65
C MET A 159 15.69 9.34 12.24
N ASP A 160 15.84 10.66 12.11
CA ASP A 160 17.07 11.31 11.65
C ASP A 160 18.22 11.28 12.67
N LEU A 161 17.98 10.90 13.94
CA LEU A 161 19.05 10.58 14.91
C LEU A 161 19.96 9.45 14.42
N HIS A 162 19.47 8.59 13.53
CA HIS A 162 20.18 7.44 12.97
C HIS A 162 20.78 7.72 11.58
N ARG A 163 20.55 8.92 11.03
CA ARG A 163 21.05 9.32 9.71
C ARG A 163 22.57 9.56 9.76
N GLN A 164 23.28 8.96 8.81
CA GLN A 164 24.72 9.11 8.62
C GLN A 164 25.05 10.27 7.68
N GLY A 165 26.34 10.64 7.60
CA GLY A 165 26.79 11.79 6.81
C GLY A 165 26.55 11.70 5.30
N ASP A 166 26.40 10.50 4.74
CA ASP A 166 26.06 10.25 3.34
C ASP A 166 24.54 10.10 3.09
N GLY A 167 23.74 10.21 4.15
CA GLY A 167 22.29 10.04 4.13
C GLY A 167 21.79 8.61 4.29
N SER A 168 22.68 7.62 4.46
CA SER A 168 22.29 6.26 4.90
C SER A 168 21.79 6.27 6.35
N TYR A 169 21.15 5.18 6.80
CA TYR A 169 20.64 5.06 8.18
C TYR A 169 21.21 3.84 8.89
N ASP A 170 21.62 4.02 10.15
CA ASP A 170 22.07 2.93 11.02
C ASP A 170 21.04 2.64 12.12
N PHE A 171 20.20 1.64 11.86
CA PHE A 171 19.27 1.05 12.85
C PHE A 171 19.77 -0.31 13.35
N GLY A 172 21.08 -0.55 13.31
CA GLY A 172 21.68 -1.81 13.74
C GLY A 172 21.13 -3.01 12.96
N ALA A 173 20.55 -3.98 13.66
CA ALA A 173 20.00 -5.21 13.07
C ALA A 173 18.61 -5.03 12.44
N GLN A 174 18.03 -3.82 12.44
CA GLN A 174 16.67 -3.56 11.98
C GLN A 174 16.65 -2.99 10.56
N PHE A 175 17.04 -3.80 9.57
CA PHE A 175 17.10 -3.33 8.17
C PHE A 175 15.75 -2.81 7.65
N ASN A 176 14.63 -3.35 8.14
CA ASN A 176 13.31 -2.81 7.81
C ASN A 176 13.13 -1.34 8.21
N GLY A 177 13.79 -0.88 9.29
CA GLY A 177 13.84 0.54 9.64
C GLY A 177 14.51 1.39 8.56
N THR A 178 15.61 0.89 7.99
CA THR A 178 16.29 1.53 6.84
C THR A 178 15.35 1.61 5.64
N LEU A 179 14.60 0.55 5.33
CA LEU A 179 13.66 0.54 4.21
C LEU A 179 12.48 1.52 4.43
N TYR A 180 11.89 1.52 5.63
CA TYR A 180 10.84 2.48 5.99
C TYR A 180 11.34 3.93 5.95
N SER A 181 12.62 4.19 6.24
CA SER A 181 13.16 5.55 6.16
C SER A 181 13.09 6.13 4.74
N ALA A 182 13.31 5.33 3.70
CA ALA A 182 13.17 5.79 2.31
C ALA A 182 11.73 6.19 1.99
N LEU A 183 10.76 5.39 2.44
CA LEU A 183 9.34 5.67 2.28
C LEU A 183 8.90 6.89 3.09
N ALA A 184 9.38 7.02 4.33
CA ALA A 184 9.09 8.14 5.20
C ALA A 184 9.60 9.46 4.61
N LEU A 185 10.78 9.47 3.99
CA LEU A 185 11.31 10.64 3.29
C LEU A 185 10.42 11.03 2.11
N GLN A 186 9.97 10.07 1.30
CA GLN A 186 9.05 10.36 0.21
C GLN A 186 7.74 10.98 0.70
N ILE A 187 7.16 10.45 1.78
CA ILE A 187 5.93 10.99 2.39
C ILE A 187 6.14 12.42 2.91
N ARG A 188 7.31 12.70 3.49
CA ARG A 188 7.72 14.04 3.93
C ARG A 188 8.04 14.99 2.75
N GLY A 189 7.95 14.53 1.50
CA GLY A 189 8.32 15.29 0.31
C GLY A 189 9.84 15.52 0.17
N GLU A 190 10.65 14.74 0.89
CA GLU A 190 12.11 14.78 0.84
C GLU A 190 12.65 13.84 -0.24
N VAL A 191 13.78 14.25 -0.83
CA VAL A 191 14.51 13.39 -1.76
C VAL A 191 15.19 12.28 -0.97
N VAL A 192 15.00 11.02 -1.38
CA VAL A 192 15.75 9.88 -0.84
C VAL A 192 17.24 10.06 -1.17
N PRO A 193 18.13 10.16 -0.17
CA PRO A 193 19.57 10.36 -0.41
C PRO A 193 20.20 9.21 -1.18
N GLN A 194 21.19 9.51 -2.01
CA GLN A 194 21.91 8.48 -2.77
C GLN A 194 22.59 7.46 -1.85
N GLY A 195 23.13 7.87 -0.70
CA GLY A 195 23.72 6.94 0.27
C GLY A 195 22.73 5.91 0.81
N LEU A 196 21.46 6.28 0.98
CA LEU A 196 20.39 5.35 1.36
C LEU A 196 20.03 4.41 0.21
N ILE A 197 19.93 4.90 -1.03
CA ILE A 197 19.70 4.06 -2.21
C ILE A 197 20.83 3.04 -2.36
N ASP A 198 22.09 3.48 -2.24
CA ASP A 198 23.28 2.63 -2.34
C ASP A 198 23.31 1.60 -1.20
N GLN A 199 22.91 1.98 0.02
CA GLN A 199 22.78 1.06 1.16
C GLN A 199 21.78 -0.07 0.86
N ILE A 200 20.61 0.26 0.32
CA ILE A 200 19.58 -0.73 -0.02
C ILE A 200 20.05 -1.64 -1.16
N VAL A 201 20.65 -1.08 -2.21
CA VAL A 201 21.23 -1.87 -3.31
C VAL A 201 22.33 -2.81 -2.82
N ALA A 202 23.22 -2.34 -1.94
CA ALA A 202 24.32 -3.14 -1.41
C ALA A 202 23.87 -4.30 -0.51
N ALA A 203 22.67 -4.20 0.08
CA ALA A 203 22.06 -5.26 0.88
C ALA A 203 21.47 -6.39 0.01
N GLN A 204 21.33 -6.19 -1.30
CA GLN A 204 20.72 -7.19 -2.19
C GLN A 204 21.57 -8.45 -2.29
N ARG A 205 20.89 -9.60 -2.19
CA ARG A 205 21.51 -10.92 -2.27
C ARG A 205 21.68 -11.36 -3.71
N ALA A 206 22.53 -12.37 -3.92
CA ALA A 206 22.86 -12.87 -5.27
C ALA A 206 21.66 -13.44 -6.04
N ASP A 207 20.60 -13.88 -5.35
CA ASP A 207 19.35 -14.36 -5.94
C ASP A 207 18.35 -13.24 -6.24
N GLY A 208 18.71 -11.99 -5.96
CA GLY A 208 17.87 -10.80 -6.16
C GLY A 208 17.00 -10.43 -4.96
N SER A 209 16.97 -11.24 -3.90
CA SER A 209 16.18 -10.96 -2.70
C SER A 209 16.89 -10.05 -1.69
N TRP A 210 16.13 -9.61 -0.69
CA TRP A 210 16.63 -9.01 0.55
C TRP A 210 16.12 -9.83 1.74
N ASP A 211 16.83 -9.77 2.86
CA ASP A 211 16.39 -10.31 4.14
C ASP A 211 16.45 -9.26 5.26
N TYR A 212 15.76 -9.52 6.37
CA TYR A 212 15.64 -8.56 7.47
C TYR A 212 16.97 -8.15 8.10
N THR A 213 18.08 -8.84 7.81
CA THR A 213 19.41 -8.49 8.33
C THR A 213 20.09 -7.41 7.50
N GLY A 214 19.64 -7.19 6.25
CA GLY A 214 20.27 -6.26 5.32
C GLY A 214 21.66 -6.71 4.85
N THR A 215 21.98 -8.01 4.98
CA THR A 215 23.29 -8.54 4.57
C THR A 215 23.21 -9.30 3.23
N PRO A 216 24.08 -8.98 2.26
CA PRO A 216 24.04 -9.64 0.94
C PRO A 216 24.51 -11.11 0.98
N ALA A 217 25.17 -11.53 2.07
CA ALA A 217 25.63 -12.89 2.29
C ALA A 217 25.62 -13.26 3.78
N GLY A 218 25.36 -14.54 4.09
CA GLY A 218 25.44 -15.08 5.45
C GLY A 218 24.21 -14.86 6.33
N GLY A 219 23.12 -14.32 5.78
CA GLY A 219 21.83 -14.15 6.45
C GLY A 219 20.93 -15.40 6.46
N PRO A 220 19.73 -15.29 7.07
CA PRO A 220 18.77 -16.39 7.28
C PRO A 220 18.26 -17.02 5.98
N GLY A 221 18.38 -16.35 4.84
CA GLY A 221 17.98 -16.87 3.53
C GLY A 221 17.28 -15.80 2.71
N GLU A 222 16.44 -16.26 1.80
CA GLU A 222 15.49 -15.42 1.07
C GLU A 222 14.30 -15.01 1.97
N ASP A 223 13.75 -13.81 1.76
CA ASP A 223 12.62 -13.29 2.53
C ASP A 223 11.75 -12.41 1.61
N VAL A 224 10.50 -12.84 1.40
CA VAL A 224 9.57 -12.16 0.49
C VAL A 224 9.11 -10.82 1.06
N ASP A 225 8.83 -10.76 2.36
CA ASP A 225 8.34 -9.58 3.05
C ASP A 225 9.38 -8.45 2.99
N THR A 226 10.63 -8.76 3.35
CA THR A 226 11.73 -7.80 3.25
C THR A 226 12.02 -7.43 1.80
N THR A 227 11.97 -8.38 0.86
CA THR A 227 12.16 -8.08 -0.56
C THR A 227 11.09 -7.12 -1.09
N ALA A 228 9.83 -7.33 -0.73
CA ALA A 228 8.73 -6.44 -1.12
C ALA A 228 8.92 -5.02 -0.54
N LEU A 229 9.30 -4.92 0.73
CA LEU A 229 9.58 -3.62 1.35
C LEU A 229 10.78 -2.91 0.72
N ALA A 230 11.82 -3.66 0.33
CA ALA A 230 12.99 -3.11 -0.36
C ALA A 230 12.64 -2.58 -1.76
N LEU A 231 11.73 -3.25 -2.48
CA LEU A 231 11.22 -2.78 -3.76
C LEU A 231 10.44 -1.47 -3.61
N LEU A 232 9.56 -1.36 -2.60
CA LEU A 232 8.86 -0.11 -2.27
C LEU A 232 9.86 1.01 -1.96
N ALA A 233 10.85 0.74 -1.10
CA ALA A 233 11.86 1.71 -0.71
C ALA A 233 12.72 2.21 -1.90
N LEU A 234 13.11 1.29 -2.80
CA LEU A 234 13.84 1.66 -4.02
C LEU A 234 12.96 2.46 -4.99
N SER A 235 11.68 2.08 -5.13
CA SER A 235 10.71 2.82 -5.95
C SER A 235 10.58 4.27 -5.49
N ALA A 236 10.51 4.50 -4.18
CA ALA A 236 10.45 5.84 -3.59
C ALA A 236 11.67 6.72 -3.91
N GLY A 237 12.85 6.13 -4.03
CA GLY A 237 14.09 6.84 -4.39
C GLY A 237 14.31 7.01 -5.89
N LEU A 238 13.47 6.40 -6.74
CA LEU A 238 13.58 6.49 -8.19
C LEU A 238 12.62 7.57 -8.72
N ALA A 239 13.14 8.53 -9.48
CA ALA A 239 12.30 9.43 -10.29
C ALA A 239 11.37 8.60 -11.19
N PRO A 240 10.12 9.03 -11.49
CA PRO A 240 9.11 8.23 -12.17
C PRO A 240 9.71 7.51 -13.39
N THR A 241 9.97 6.22 -13.23
CA THR A 241 10.88 5.51 -14.13
C THR A 241 10.16 5.08 -15.41
N PRO A 242 10.82 5.19 -16.58
CA PRO A 242 10.47 4.37 -17.74
C PRO A 242 10.47 2.88 -17.36
N ALA A 243 9.70 2.08 -18.08
CA ALA A 243 9.49 0.65 -17.85
C ALA A 243 10.78 -0.10 -17.45
N LEU A 244 10.64 -1.00 -16.46
CA LEU A 244 11.68 -1.97 -16.13
C LEU A 244 12.13 -2.71 -17.40
N SER A 245 13.43 -2.91 -17.53
CA SER A 245 14.03 -3.58 -18.69
C SER A 245 15.06 -4.59 -18.22
N PRO A 246 15.10 -5.80 -18.81
CA PRO A 246 16.15 -6.77 -18.53
C PRO A 246 17.57 -6.26 -18.88
N ASP A 247 17.67 -5.23 -19.72
CA ASP A 247 18.94 -4.62 -20.13
C ASP A 247 19.30 -3.35 -19.33
N ALA A 248 18.65 -3.11 -18.18
CA ALA A 248 18.94 -1.95 -17.35
C ALA A 248 20.42 -1.96 -16.89
N PRO A 249 21.14 -0.82 -16.97
CA PRO A 249 22.51 -0.75 -16.47
C PRO A 249 22.55 -1.02 -14.97
N ALA A 250 23.69 -1.51 -14.49
CA ALA A 250 23.92 -1.75 -13.07
C ALA A 250 23.59 -0.50 -12.24
N GLY A 251 22.92 -0.72 -11.12
CA GLY A 251 22.38 0.34 -10.27
C GLY A 251 20.97 -0.01 -9.75
N PRO A 252 20.25 0.95 -9.15
CA PRO A 252 18.99 0.67 -8.44
C PRO A 252 17.91 0.06 -9.34
N LYS A 253 17.85 0.43 -10.63
CA LYS A 253 16.93 -0.19 -11.60
C LYS A 253 17.20 -1.67 -11.83
N ALA A 254 18.47 -2.06 -11.94
CA ALA A 254 18.85 -3.46 -12.07
C ALA A 254 18.52 -4.24 -10.79
N SER A 255 18.71 -3.62 -9.62
CA SER A 255 18.30 -4.21 -8.34
C SER A 255 16.80 -4.41 -8.24
N VAL A 256 15.99 -3.42 -8.64
CA VAL A 256 14.52 -3.57 -8.71
C VAL A 256 14.14 -4.71 -9.65
N GLN A 257 14.73 -4.78 -10.85
CA GLN A 257 14.45 -5.86 -11.80
C GLN A 257 14.83 -7.24 -11.24
N ALA A 258 15.95 -7.34 -10.51
CA ALA A 258 16.36 -8.58 -9.86
C ALA A 258 15.40 -9.00 -8.74
N GLY A 259 14.90 -8.05 -7.94
CA GLY A 259 13.87 -8.33 -6.92
C GLY A 259 12.54 -8.78 -7.53
N VAL A 260 12.10 -8.16 -8.63
CA VAL A 260 10.91 -8.59 -9.37
C VAL A 260 11.08 -10.00 -9.95
N ASN A 261 12.26 -10.30 -10.51
CA ASN A 261 12.58 -11.65 -10.99
C ASN A 261 12.57 -12.67 -9.85
N PHE A 262 13.10 -12.31 -8.67
CA PHE A 262 13.02 -13.14 -7.48
C PHE A 262 11.56 -13.42 -7.10
N LEU A 263 10.71 -12.40 -6.97
CA LEU A 263 9.30 -12.59 -6.62
C LEU A 263 8.58 -13.49 -7.64
N ALA A 264 8.81 -13.31 -8.94
CA ALA A 264 8.25 -14.17 -9.97
C ALA A 264 8.72 -15.63 -9.89
N SER A 265 9.98 -15.85 -9.48
CA SER A 265 10.54 -17.19 -9.30
C SER A 265 10.01 -17.91 -8.05
N ARG A 266 9.47 -17.15 -7.08
CA ARG A 266 8.98 -17.67 -5.79
C ARG A 266 7.47 -17.75 -5.66
N GLN A 267 6.72 -17.12 -6.56
CA GLN A 267 5.26 -17.22 -6.54
C GLN A 267 4.83 -18.67 -6.81
N GLN A 268 4.02 -19.22 -5.91
CA GLN A 268 3.51 -20.58 -6.00
C GLN A 268 2.41 -20.70 -7.06
N ALA A 269 2.10 -21.93 -7.47
CA ALA A 269 1.00 -22.22 -8.39
C ALA A 269 -0.38 -21.84 -7.80
N SER A 270 -0.49 -21.75 -6.47
CA SER A 270 -1.66 -21.25 -5.74
C SER A 270 -1.88 -19.75 -5.93
N GLY A 271 -0.87 -19.02 -6.39
CA GLY A 271 -0.85 -17.55 -6.46
C GLY A 271 -0.16 -16.90 -5.26
N ALA A 272 0.08 -17.64 -4.18
CA ALA A 272 0.70 -17.15 -2.97
C ALA A 272 2.22 -16.99 -3.08
N TRP A 273 2.79 -16.19 -2.18
CA TRP A 273 4.18 -16.31 -1.76
C TRP A 273 4.25 -16.98 -0.41
N GLN A 274 5.39 -17.60 -0.12
CA GLN A 274 5.57 -18.40 1.08
C GLN A 274 6.39 -17.67 2.14
N ALA A 275 6.01 -17.85 3.40
CA ALA A 275 6.84 -17.62 4.57
C ALA A 275 7.12 -18.97 5.24
N PHE A 276 8.37 -19.22 5.62
CA PHE A 276 8.78 -20.46 6.30
C PHE A 276 8.34 -21.77 5.60
N GLY A 277 8.20 -21.74 4.27
CA GLY A 277 7.81 -22.87 3.44
C GLY A 277 6.31 -23.15 3.37
N ALA A 278 5.46 -22.26 3.87
CA ALA A 278 4.00 -22.34 3.75
C ALA A 278 3.47 -21.11 3.01
N ASP A 279 2.41 -21.29 2.21
CA ASP A 279 1.71 -20.19 1.53
C ASP A 279 1.17 -19.22 2.59
N ASP A 280 1.54 -17.95 2.49
CA ASP A 280 1.40 -16.98 3.58
C ASP A 280 0.69 -15.68 3.12
N PRO A 281 -0.38 -15.24 3.82
CA PRO A 281 -1.07 -13.99 3.51
C PRO A 281 -0.22 -12.73 3.63
N ASN A 282 0.66 -12.64 4.63
CA ASN A 282 1.50 -11.46 4.86
C ASN A 282 2.48 -11.27 3.69
N SER A 283 3.25 -12.31 3.36
CA SER A 283 4.18 -12.28 2.24
C SER A 283 3.45 -12.02 0.91
N THR A 284 2.27 -12.61 0.73
CA THR A 284 1.48 -12.43 -0.50
C THR A 284 0.93 -11.02 -0.63
N ALA A 285 0.46 -10.43 0.47
CA ALA A 285 -0.02 -9.06 0.51
C ALA A 285 1.10 -8.06 0.22
N LEU A 286 2.25 -8.17 0.90
CA LEU A 286 3.38 -7.25 0.69
C LEU A 286 3.94 -7.35 -0.72
N ALA A 287 4.13 -8.57 -1.26
CA ALA A 287 4.55 -8.74 -2.65
C ALA A 287 3.56 -8.13 -3.64
N THR A 288 2.25 -8.25 -3.38
CA THR A 288 1.19 -7.65 -4.19
C THR A 288 1.25 -6.11 -4.16
N ILE A 289 1.45 -5.51 -2.98
CA ILE A 289 1.58 -4.05 -2.82
C ILE A 289 2.83 -3.55 -3.55
N ALA A 290 3.99 -4.18 -3.35
CA ALA A 290 5.25 -3.78 -3.97
C ALA A 290 5.22 -3.87 -5.50
N LEU A 291 4.67 -4.97 -6.04
CA LEU A 291 4.54 -5.12 -7.50
C LEU A 291 3.53 -4.11 -8.07
N SER A 292 2.45 -3.81 -7.34
CA SER A 292 1.48 -2.79 -7.75
C SER A 292 2.12 -1.40 -7.80
N ASP A 293 2.92 -1.02 -6.79
CA ASP A 293 3.67 0.25 -6.76
C ASP A 293 4.64 0.38 -7.94
N LEU A 294 5.27 -0.72 -8.33
CA LEU A 294 6.09 -0.83 -9.54
C LEU A 294 5.27 -0.86 -10.85
N ARG A 295 3.95 -0.73 -10.78
CA ARG A 295 3.00 -0.75 -11.89
C ARG A 295 2.95 -2.08 -12.63
N ILE A 296 3.24 -3.17 -11.90
CA ILE A 296 3.18 -4.53 -12.39
C ILE A 296 1.82 -5.12 -12.04
N ASP A 297 1.02 -5.44 -13.07
CA ASP A 297 -0.26 -6.11 -12.86
C ASP A 297 -0.08 -7.57 -12.49
N VAL A 298 -0.30 -7.87 -11.21
CA VAL A 298 -0.21 -9.23 -10.65
C VAL A 298 -1.45 -10.09 -10.88
N THR A 299 -2.42 -9.69 -11.70
CA THR A 299 -3.66 -10.49 -11.84
C THR A 299 -3.72 -11.29 -13.13
N SER A 300 -2.88 -10.91 -14.08
CA SER A 300 -2.61 -11.69 -15.28
C SER A 300 -1.29 -12.46 -15.12
N ARG A 301 -1.20 -13.62 -15.76
CA ARG A 301 0.07 -14.37 -15.84
C ARG A 301 1.19 -13.60 -16.56
N THR A 302 0.84 -12.59 -17.37
CA THR A 302 1.76 -11.89 -18.28
C THR A 302 2.94 -11.24 -17.57
N TRP A 303 2.77 -10.67 -16.38
CA TRP A 303 3.92 -10.10 -15.65
C TRP A 303 4.94 -11.18 -15.31
N ARG A 304 4.45 -12.33 -14.83
CA ARG A 304 5.29 -13.45 -14.40
C ARG A 304 6.03 -14.02 -15.60
N ASP A 305 5.34 -14.24 -16.72
CA ASP A 305 5.95 -14.76 -17.95
C ASP A 305 6.95 -13.76 -18.60
N ALA A 306 6.83 -12.46 -18.32
CA ALA A 306 7.77 -11.44 -18.80
C ALA A 306 9.06 -11.32 -17.96
N THR A 307 9.13 -11.98 -16.80
CA THR A 307 10.30 -11.97 -15.91
C THR A 307 11.21 -13.16 -16.20
N GLY A 308 12.50 -13.04 -15.85
CA GLY A 308 13.55 -13.91 -16.42
C GLY A 308 13.39 -15.42 -16.18
N SER A 309 12.96 -15.87 -15.00
CA SER A 309 12.86 -17.31 -14.65
C SER A 309 11.72 -17.56 -13.66
N PRO A 310 10.47 -17.44 -14.09
CA PRO A 310 9.32 -17.59 -13.22
C PRO A 310 9.12 -19.03 -12.77
N ALA A 311 8.42 -19.20 -11.64
CA ALA A 311 8.02 -20.53 -11.18
C ALA A 311 7.16 -21.25 -12.24
N PRO A 312 7.42 -22.54 -12.52
CA PRO A 312 6.62 -23.31 -13.46
C PRO A 312 5.23 -23.62 -12.89
N GLY A 313 4.23 -23.78 -13.76
CA GLY A 313 2.90 -24.28 -13.39
C GLY A 313 1.74 -23.36 -13.78
N ALA A 314 0.58 -23.65 -13.19
CA ALA A 314 -0.60 -22.80 -13.31
C ALA A 314 -0.35 -21.40 -12.72
N TYR A 315 -1.18 -20.45 -13.10
CA TYR A 315 -1.16 -19.10 -12.55
C TYR A 315 -2.51 -18.84 -11.90
N LEU A 316 -2.48 -18.42 -10.64
CA LEU A 316 -3.60 -17.84 -9.93
C LEU A 316 -3.18 -16.45 -9.47
N SER A 317 -4.11 -15.51 -9.53
CA SER A 317 -3.89 -14.16 -9.02
C SER A 317 -3.66 -14.22 -7.49
N PRO A 318 -2.63 -13.55 -6.96
CA PRO A 318 -2.41 -13.46 -5.52
C PRO A 318 -3.60 -12.79 -4.81
N GLN A 319 -4.26 -11.83 -5.45
CA GLN A 319 -5.47 -11.21 -4.89
C GLN A 319 -6.61 -12.23 -4.76
N SER A 320 -6.82 -13.06 -5.78
CA SER A 320 -7.84 -14.12 -5.71
C SER A 320 -7.52 -15.15 -4.63
N TRP A 321 -6.23 -15.45 -4.43
CA TRP A 321 -5.79 -16.34 -3.37
C TRP A 321 -5.99 -15.72 -1.98
N LEU A 322 -5.66 -14.43 -1.78
CA LEU A 322 -5.90 -13.70 -0.53
C LEU A 322 -7.38 -13.67 -0.17
N THR A 323 -8.26 -13.35 -1.12
CA THR A 323 -9.71 -13.40 -0.92
C THR A 323 -10.19 -14.79 -0.50
N ALA A 324 -9.60 -15.85 -1.06
CA ALA A 324 -9.96 -17.22 -0.72
C ALA A 324 -9.51 -17.67 0.67
N GLN A 325 -8.62 -16.92 1.33
CA GLN A 325 -8.20 -17.19 2.71
C GLN A 325 -9.17 -16.61 3.76
N GLN A 326 -10.19 -15.85 3.34
CA GLN A 326 -11.15 -15.27 4.28
C GLN A 326 -12.01 -16.33 4.97
N GLY A 327 -11.94 -16.35 6.30
CA GLY A 327 -12.80 -17.13 7.18
C GLY A 327 -14.24 -16.60 7.25
N ILE A 328 -15.13 -17.38 7.85
CA ILE A 328 -16.55 -17.02 8.01
C ILE A 328 -16.78 -15.78 8.90
N ASP A 329 -15.84 -15.54 9.82
CA ASP A 329 -15.76 -14.41 10.73
C ASP A 329 -15.02 -13.21 10.13
N GLY A 330 -14.58 -13.28 8.87
CA GLY A 330 -13.98 -12.18 8.14
C GLY A 330 -12.45 -12.11 8.21
N HIS A 331 -11.81 -12.77 9.18
CA HIS A 331 -10.34 -12.81 9.27
C HIS A 331 -9.72 -13.46 8.04
N ILE A 332 -8.50 -13.04 7.69
CA ILE A 332 -7.71 -13.72 6.66
C ILE A 332 -6.84 -14.78 7.33
N ALA A 333 -7.17 -16.05 7.10
CA ALA A 333 -6.49 -17.17 7.74
C ALA A 333 -5.02 -17.24 7.33
N SER A 334 -4.13 -17.41 8.33
CA SER A 334 -2.69 -17.53 8.14
C SER A 334 -2.17 -18.83 8.75
N PRO A 335 -1.13 -19.46 8.17
CA PRO A 335 -0.40 -20.53 8.86
C PRO A 335 0.11 -20.11 10.24
N ASN A 336 0.37 -18.81 10.43
CA ASN A 336 0.86 -18.25 11.69
C ASN A 336 -0.20 -18.21 12.80
N ASP A 337 -1.49 -18.38 12.47
CA ASP A 337 -2.57 -18.46 13.46
C ASP A 337 -2.37 -19.65 14.42
N SER A 338 -1.60 -20.66 13.99
CA SER A 338 -1.19 -21.78 14.84
C SER A 338 -0.33 -21.37 16.05
N PHE A 339 0.29 -20.19 16.02
CA PHE A 339 1.03 -19.58 17.13
C PHE A 339 0.21 -18.56 17.93
N GLY A 340 -1.05 -18.35 17.55
CA GLY A 340 -1.94 -17.31 18.07
C GLY A 340 -2.42 -16.42 16.94
N VAL A 341 -3.72 -16.15 16.92
CA VAL A 341 -4.32 -15.22 15.95
C VAL A 341 -3.87 -13.80 16.29
N ASN A 342 -3.37 -13.09 15.28
CA ASN A 342 -3.02 -11.67 15.35
C ASN A 342 -3.65 -10.93 14.15
N THR A 343 -3.56 -9.61 14.13
CA THR A 343 -4.21 -8.76 13.14
C THR A 343 -3.40 -8.55 11.87
N LEU A 344 -2.13 -8.97 11.80
CA LEU A 344 -1.24 -8.61 10.70
C LEU A 344 -1.68 -9.19 9.35
N ALA A 345 -1.99 -10.49 9.30
CA ALA A 345 -2.39 -11.15 8.07
C ALA A 345 -3.62 -10.48 7.45
N THR A 346 -4.62 -10.18 8.28
CA THR A 346 -5.84 -9.46 7.86
C THR A 346 -5.51 -8.02 7.45
N SER A 347 -4.74 -7.28 8.27
CA SER A 347 -4.41 -5.87 8.00
C SER A 347 -3.69 -5.68 6.68
N GLN A 348 -2.61 -6.45 6.44
CA GLN A 348 -1.83 -6.34 5.22
C GLN A 348 -2.62 -6.83 4.00
N SER A 349 -3.44 -7.87 4.16
CA SER A 349 -4.32 -8.33 3.08
C SER A 349 -5.37 -7.28 2.71
N VAL A 350 -5.95 -6.58 3.69
CA VAL A 350 -6.83 -5.43 3.43
C VAL A 350 -6.08 -4.35 2.67
N GLN A 351 -4.86 -3.97 3.08
CA GLN A 351 -4.06 -3.00 2.33
C GLN A 351 -3.80 -3.44 0.88
N ALA A 352 -3.56 -4.74 0.64
CA ALA A 352 -3.33 -5.28 -0.69
C ALA A 352 -4.60 -5.33 -1.57
N LEU A 353 -5.76 -5.63 -0.96
CA LEU A 353 -7.05 -5.82 -1.65
C LEU A 353 -7.86 -4.53 -1.80
N ALA A 354 -7.69 -3.58 -0.88
CA ALA A 354 -8.39 -2.30 -0.83
C ALA A 354 -7.64 -1.21 -1.62
N ARG A 355 -7.88 0.05 -1.26
CA ARG A 355 -7.19 1.20 -1.84
C ARG A 355 -5.74 1.24 -1.37
N GLN A 356 -4.79 1.12 -2.30
CA GLN A 356 -3.38 1.31 -1.99
C GLN A 356 -3.00 2.79 -2.10
N VAL A 357 -2.49 3.38 -1.02
CA VAL A 357 -2.05 4.80 -0.95
C VAL A 357 -0.94 5.11 -1.96
N PHE A 358 -0.01 4.18 -2.15
CA PHE A 358 1.13 4.32 -3.07
C PHE A 358 0.72 4.50 -4.55
N LEU A 359 -0.50 4.09 -4.91
CA LEU A 359 -1.05 4.25 -6.26
C LEU A 359 -1.78 5.58 -6.49
N ASP A 360 -1.85 6.47 -5.49
CA ASP A 360 -2.67 7.68 -5.62
C ASP A 360 -2.18 8.62 -6.72
N ALA A 361 -0.86 8.85 -6.80
CA ALA A 361 -0.26 9.69 -7.85
C ALA A 361 -0.53 9.14 -9.26
N GLU A 362 -0.42 7.82 -9.45
CA GLU A 362 -0.75 7.18 -10.73
C GLU A 362 -2.23 7.35 -11.06
N ARG A 363 -3.11 7.16 -10.08
CA ARG A 363 -4.54 7.35 -10.30
C ARG A 363 -4.86 8.80 -10.63
N GLY A 364 -4.21 9.77 -9.96
CA GLY A 364 -4.29 11.19 -10.28
C GLY A 364 -3.92 11.46 -11.74
N PHE A 365 -2.78 10.92 -12.19
CA PHE A 365 -2.35 11.03 -13.59
C PHE A 365 -3.34 10.39 -14.57
N LEU A 366 -3.90 9.22 -14.25
CA LEU A 366 -4.92 8.57 -15.07
C LEU A 366 -6.20 9.38 -15.17
N LEU A 367 -6.66 9.92 -14.04
CA LEU A 367 -7.84 10.80 -13.99
C LEU A 367 -7.64 12.04 -14.86
N GLU A 368 -6.44 12.64 -14.82
CA GLU A 368 -6.07 13.78 -15.66
C GLU A 368 -6.04 13.40 -17.14
N ARG A 369 -5.32 12.32 -17.49
CA ARG A 369 -5.22 11.83 -18.87
C ARG A 369 -6.58 11.44 -19.46
N TRP A 370 -7.43 10.80 -18.66
CA TRP A 370 -8.80 10.49 -19.07
C TRP A 370 -9.66 11.74 -19.19
N SER A 371 -9.52 12.72 -18.31
CA SER A 371 -10.24 13.98 -18.44
C SER A 371 -9.88 14.69 -19.75
N GLU A 372 -8.62 14.62 -20.18
CA GLU A 372 -8.16 15.13 -21.48
C GLU A 372 -8.73 14.33 -22.67
N ASP A 373 -8.61 13.00 -22.64
CA ASP A 373 -9.05 12.15 -23.75
C ASP A 373 -10.58 12.15 -23.90
N LEU A 374 -11.32 12.23 -22.79
CA LEU A 374 -12.78 12.27 -22.75
C LEU A 374 -13.38 13.67 -23.02
N ALA A 375 -12.54 14.70 -23.06
CA ALA A 375 -12.91 16.02 -23.55
C ALA A 375 -13.04 16.07 -25.08
N SER A 376 -12.63 15.02 -25.80
CA SER A 376 -12.80 14.90 -27.25
C SER A 376 -14.24 14.51 -27.62
N PRO A 377 -14.87 15.15 -28.63
CA PRO A 377 -16.27 14.97 -28.99
C PRO A 377 -16.56 13.69 -29.79
N THR A 378 -15.53 13.06 -30.35
CA THR A 378 -15.69 11.89 -31.24
C THR A 378 -15.88 10.57 -30.49
N GLY A 379 -15.60 10.53 -29.19
CA GLY A 379 -15.97 9.43 -28.31
C GLY A 379 -17.12 9.86 -27.41
N SER A 380 -18.31 9.30 -27.58
CA SER A 380 -19.22 9.16 -26.44
C SER A 380 -18.62 8.05 -25.58
N PRO A 381 -17.92 8.34 -24.46
CA PRO A 381 -17.30 7.27 -23.71
C PRO A 381 -18.39 6.42 -23.09
N THR A 382 -18.36 5.13 -23.40
CA THR A 382 -19.03 4.11 -22.60
C THR A 382 -18.06 3.65 -21.52
N ILE A 383 -18.56 3.07 -20.42
CA ILE A 383 -17.70 2.44 -19.40
C ILE A 383 -16.73 1.44 -20.06
N GLY A 384 -17.18 0.70 -21.07
CA GLY A 384 -16.33 -0.23 -21.84
C GLY A 384 -15.19 0.44 -22.62
N LEU A 385 -15.41 1.64 -23.18
CA LEU A 385 -14.34 2.36 -23.89
C LEU A 385 -13.29 2.94 -22.91
N ALA A 386 -13.68 3.25 -21.68
CA ALA A 386 -12.76 3.64 -20.61
C ALA A 386 -11.96 2.45 -20.05
N GLU A 387 -12.57 1.26 -20.01
CA GLU A 387 -11.85 0.01 -19.72
C GLU A 387 -10.81 -0.32 -20.82
N ASP A 388 -11.12 -0.06 -22.09
CA ASP A 388 -10.25 -0.34 -23.25
C ASP A 388 -9.14 0.72 -23.49
N LEU A 389 -9.42 2.02 -23.25
CA LEU A 389 -8.44 3.12 -23.36
C LEU A 389 -7.32 3.05 -22.29
N ALA A 390 -7.52 2.26 -21.23
CA ALA A 390 -6.52 2.01 -20.20
C ALA A 390 -5.21 1.40 -20.75
N SER A 391 -5.22 0.85 -21.98
CA SER A 391 -4.05 0.39 -22.74
C SER A 391 -3.23 -0.73 -22.04
N PRO A 392 -2.50 -1.58 -22.79
CA PRO A 392 -1.53 -2.53 -22.25
C PRO A 392 -0.44 -1.94 -21.32
N ALA A 393 -0.35 -0.62 -21.16
CA ALA A 393 0.62 0.05 -20.29
C ALA A 393 0.42 -0.20 -18.78
N LEU A 394 -0.78 -0.59 -18.33
CA LEU A 394 -1.12 -0.69 -16.90
C LEU A 394 -1.73 -2.04 -16.46
N GLY A 395 -1.80 -3.02 -17.36
CA GLY A 395 -2.34 -4.37 -17.10
C GLY A 395 -3.81 -4.40 -16.63
N ALA A 396 -4.32 -5.55 -16.19
CA ALA A 396 -5.73 -5.89 -15.91
C ALA A 396 -6.10 -6.06 -14.41
N ASN A 397 -5.36 -5.44 -13.48
CA ASN A 397 -5.56 -5.58 -12.03
C ASN A 397 -7.00 -5.22 -11.57
N PRO A 398 -7.73 -6.06 -10.81
CA PRO A 398 -9.06 -5.82 -10.24
C PRO A 398 -9.17 -4.74 -9.17
N SER A 399 -8.17 -4.55 -8.30
CA SER A 399 -8.12 -3.38 -7.40
C SER A 399 -7.95 -2.11 -8.25
N ILE A 400 -7.18 -2.21 -9.34
CA ILE A 400 -7.14 -1.18 -10.37
C ILE A 400 -8.42 -1.18 -11.21
N LYS A 401 -9.20 -2.26 -11.38
CA LYS A 401 -10.45 -2.30 -12.17
C LYS A 401 -11.60 -1.65 -11.43
N ALA A 402 -11.87 -2.01 -10.17
CA ALA A 402 -12.87 -1.33 -9.36
C ALA A 402 -12.50 0.15 -9.18
N ALA A 403 -11.22 0.43 -8.94
CA ALA A 403 -10.64 1.77 -8.97
C ALA A 403 -10.83 2.48 -10.32
N ARG A 404 -10.60 1.80 -11.45
CA ARG A 404 -10.70 2.33 -12.82
C ARG A 404 -12.13 2.56 -13.19
N THR A 405 -13.05 1.67 -12.83
CA THR A 405 -14.48 1.86 -13.02
C THR A 405 -14.96 3.02 -12.16
N ALA A 406 -14.53 3.12 -10.89
CA ALA A 406 -14.86 4.25 -10.02
C ALA A 406 -14.25 5.57 -10.52
N ALA A 407 -12.98 5.56 -10.95
CA ALA A 407 -12.26 6.70 -11.51
C ALA A 407 -12.82 7.10 -12.88
N ALA A 408 -13.15 6.15 -13.74
CA ALA A 408 -13.76 6.40 -15.05
C ALA A 408 -15.18 6.92 -14.86
N ASN A 409 -15.95 6.37 -13.92
CA ASN A 409 -17.24 6.93 -13.52
C ASN A 409 -17.06 8.34 -12.96
N ALA A 410 -16.09 8.56 -12.07
CA ALA A 410 -15.82 9.87 -11.48
C ALA A 410 -15.35 10.89 -12.52
N VAL A 411 -14.63 10.49 -13.57
CA VAL A 411 -14.25 11.35 -14.68
C VAL A 411 -15.46 11.56 -15.59
N ILE A 412 -16.05 10.51 -16.17
CA ILE A 412 -17.20 10.59 -17.08
C ILE A 412 -18.35 11.41 -16.48
N TYR A 413 -18.61 11.22 -15.19
CA TYR A 413 -19.68 11.90 -14.44
C TYR A 413 -19.15 12.98 -13.49
N GLY A 414 -17.91 13.44 -13.65
CA GLY A 414 -17.27 14.45 -12.79
C GLY A 414 -17.46 15.89 -13.26
N PRO A 415 -17.33 16.89 -12.36
CA PRO A 415 -17.43 18.30 -12.73
C PRO A 415 -16.35 18.75 -13.72
N ASP A 416 -15.13 18.21 -13.62
CA ASP A 416 -14.00 18.60 -14.48
C ASP A 416 -14.17 18.09 -15.92
N ALA A 417 -14.54 16.81 -16.11
CA ALA A 417 -14.81 16.30 -17.46
C ALA A 417 -16.04 16.95 -18.09
N ARG A 418 -17.06 17.29 -17.29
CA ARG A 418 -18.20 18.08 -17.78
C ARG A 418 -17.77 19.50 -18.20
N ALA A 419 -16.84 20.12 -17.47
CA ALA A 419 -16.27 21.42 -17.83
C ALA A 419 -15.40 21.37 -19.10
N ALA A 420 -14.63 20.29 -19.26
CA ALA A 420 -13.83 20.04 -20.46
C ALA A 420 -14.72 19.78 -21.68
N ALA A 421 -15.71 18.89 -21.56
CA ALA A 421 -16.70 18.62 -22.59
C ALA A 421 -17.50 19.87 -22.99
N ALA A 422 -17.86 20.72 -22.02
CA ALA A 422 -18.51 21.99 -22.30
C ALA A 422 -17.62 22.93 -23.13
N SER A 423 -16.31 22.96 -22.85
CA SER A 423 -15.35 23.81 -23.56
C SER A 423 -15.16 23.36 -25.00
N ASP A 424 -15.02 22.06 -25.22
CA ASP A 424 -14.85 21.45 -26.54
C ASP A 424 -16.10 21.62 -27.43
N LEU A 425 -17.29 21.33 -26.90
CA LEU A 425 -18.56 21.54 -27.63
C LEU A 425 -18.76 23.00 -28.04
N PHE A 426 -18.26 23.94 -27.24
CA PHE A 426 -18.30 25.37 -27.58
C PHE A 426 -17.35 25.73 -28.73
N VAL A 427 -16.14 25.15 -28.73
CA VAL A 427 -15.17 25.34 -29.82
C VAL A 427 -15.73 24.77 -31.12
N GLN A 428 -16.39 23.61 -31.08
CA GLN A 428 -17.01 23.03 -32.27
C GLN A 428 -18.23 23.80 -32.77
N ALA A 429 -19.19 24.09 -31.87
CA ALA A 429 -20.43 24.73 -32.26
C ALA A 429 -20.23 26.18 -32.69
N LEU A 430 -19.30 26.89 -32.04
CA LEU A 430 -19.17 28.34 -32.13
C LEU A 430 -17.79 28.83 -32.55
N GLY A 431 -16.82 27.93 -32.78
CA GLY A 431 -15.46 28.31 -33.20
C GLY A 431 -14.67 29.12 -32.16
N ARG A 432 -15.08 29.10 -30.88
CA ARG A 432 -14.50 29.94 -29.83
C ARG A 432 -14.41 29.23 -28.49
N THR A 433 -13.47 29.67 -27.67
CA THR A 433 -13.35 29.20 -26.28
C THR A 433 -14.55 29.66 -25.45
N ILE A 434 -15.06 28.74 -24.64
CA ILE A 434 -16.07 29.07 -23.62
C ILE A 434 -15.45 29.93 -22.52
N ASP A 435 -16.18 30.96 -22.08
CA ASP A 435 -15.77 31.75 -20.91
C ASP A 435 -16.00 30.96 -19.61
N PRO A 436 -15.37 31.35 -18.48
CA PRO A 436 -15.48 30.61 -17.23
C PRO A 436 -16.92 30.44 -16.72
N SER A 437 -17.79 31.43 -16.91
CA SER A 437 -19.18 31.37 -16.45
C SER A 437 -20.02 30.43 -17.32
N GLY A 438 -19.80 30.47 -18.63
CA GLY A 438 -20.37 29.50 -19.57
C GLY A 438 -19.91 28.08 -19.26
N ARG A 439 -18.62 27.90 -18.94
CA ARG A 439 -18.05 26.59 -18.58
C ARG A 439 -18.70 26.02 -17.33
N ALA A 440 -18.87 26.83 -16.29
CA ALA A 440 -19.53 26.41 -15.05
C ALA A 440 -21.01 26.06 -15.29
N TYR A 441 -21.73 26.89 -16.04
CA TYR A 441 -23.14 26.66 -16.37
C TYR A 441 -23.34 25.35 -17.14
N TRP A 442 -22.59 25.16 -18.24
CA TRP A 442 -22.75 23.99 -19.08
C TRP A 442 -22.19 22.73 -18.43
N SER A 443 -21.13 22.82 -17.62
CA SER A 443 -20.69 21.71 -16.77
C SER A 443 -21.80 21.25 -15.82
N THR A 444 -22.52 22.19 -15.20
CA THR A 444 -23.67 21.87 -14.35
C THR A 444 -24.82 21.27 -15.16
N LYS A 445 -25.12 21.80 -16.35
CA LYS A 445 -26.20 21.24 -17.19
C LYS A 445 -25.90 19.83 -17.66
N LEU A 446 -24.65 19.54 -18.03
CA LEU A 446 -24.22 18.21 -18.45
C LEU A 446 -24.35 17.13 -17.35
N SER A 447 -24.70 17.50 -16.10
CA SER A 447 -25.09 16.51 -15.09
C SER A 447 -26.51 15.98 -15.27
N THR A 448 -27.33 16.65 -16.10
CA THR A 448 -28.76 16.30 -16.32
C THR A 448 -29.14 16.18 -17.80
N ILE A 449 -28.30 16.66 -18.73
CA ILE A 449 -28.55 16.57 -20.18
C ILE A 449 -27.39 15.88 -20.89
N SER A 450 -27.67 15.27 -22.04
CA SER A 450 -26.64 14.63 -22.87
C SER A 450 -25.76 15.66 -23.59
N ARG A 451 -24.55 15.26 -24.00
CA ARG A 451 -23.67 16.07 -24.87
C ARG A 451 -24.35 16.44 -26.19
N THR A 452 -25.09 15.51 -26.79
CA THR A 452 -25.89 15.74 -28.00
C THR A 452 -26.96 16.81 -27.78
N GLU A 453 -27.62 16.78 -26.63
CA GLU A 453 -28.62 17.78 -26.28
C GLU A 453 -27.99 19.15 -26.01
N MET A 454 -26.82 19.21 -25.35
CA MET A 454 -26.07 20.46 -25.23
C MET A 454 -25.67 21.00 -26.60
N LEU A 455 -25.12 20.16 -27.48
CA LEU A 455 -24.72 20.57 -28.84
C LEU A 455 -25.91 21.15 -29.61
N ALA A 456 -27.06 20.46 -29.59
CA ALA A 456 -28.28 20.95 -30.20
C ALA A 456 -28.67 22.34 -29.66
N ARG A 457 -28.63 22.54 -28.34
CA ARG A 457 -28.92 23.84 -27.71
C ARG A 457 -27.91 24.94 -28.08
N LEU A 458 -26.65 24.59 -28.36
CA LEU A 458 -25.62 25.55 -28.77
C LEU A 458 -25.78 25.98 -30.24
N THR A 459 -26.23 25.06 -31.10
CA THR A 459 -26.35 25.31 -32.54
C THR A 459 -27.73 25.84 -32.97
N GLY A 460 -28.73 25.76 -32.11
CA GLY A 460 -30.11 26.21 -32.38
C GLY A 460 -31.01 25.05 -32.77
#